data_AF-A4FHT2-F1
#
_entry.id   AF-A4FHT2-F1
#
_cell.length_a   1.000
_cell.length_b   1.000
_cell.length_c   1.000
_cell.angle_alpha   90.00
_cell.angle_beta   90.00
_cell.angle_gamma   90.00
#
_symmetry.space_group_name_H-M   'P 1'
#
loop_
_entity.id
_entity.type
_entity.pdbx_description
1 polymer ?
#
loop_
_entity_poly.entity_id
_entity_poly.type
_entity_poly.pdbx_seq_one_letter_code
_entity_poly.pdbx_strand_id
1 'polypeptide(L)'
;MAACACRPPTPQPSTPIELTIGVWLSVAVSDVVLVYVIGLLSFLLRRTGVPLAPVLIGVILGPLAERELRRAMALGQGDPAVLLDSAIAVTLYAVLAPAVIAVLVVRRRSRRTAVPA
;
A
#
# COMPACT_ATOMS: atom_id res chain seq x y z
N MET A 1 5.26 44.57 -33.39
CA MET A 1 4.03 45.35 -33.09
C MET A 1 2.87 44.37 -33.10
N ALA A 2 2.07 44.11 -32.08
CA ALA A 2 2.02 44.49 -30.67
C ALA A 2 1.02 43.53 -29.97
N ALA A 3 1.38 42.97 -28.81
CA ALA A 3 0.55 42.32 -27.77
C ALA A 3 1.49 41.36 -27.00
N CYS A 4 2.15 41.72 -25.89
CA CYS A 4 1.70 42.39 -24.67
C CYS A 4 0.41 41.81 -24.07
N ALA A 5 0.64 41.02 -23.02
CA ALA A 5 -0.04 41.10 -21.73
C ALA A 5 -1.45 40.50 -21.59
N CYS A 6 -1.49 39.19 -21.28
CA CYS A 6 -2.43 38.64 -20.30
C CYS A 6 -1.68 37.68 -19.37
N ARG A 7 -0.85 38.22 -18.48
CA ARG A 7 -0.41 37.47 -17.29
C ARG A 7 -1.41 37.79 -16.17
N PRO A 8 -2.18 36.82 -15.65
CA PRO A 8 -3.12 37.11 -14.58
C PRO A 8 -2.37 37.61 -13.34
N PRO A 9 -2.93 38.56 -12.57
CA PRO A 9 -2.37 38.93 -11.29
C PRO A 9 -2.51 37.73 -10.35
N THR A 10 -1.38 37.15 -9.94
CA THR A 10 -1.35 36.26 -8.78
C THR A 10 -1.74 37.07 -7.56
N PRO A 11 -2.72 36.63 -6.73
CA PRO A 11 -2.90 37.21 -5.40
C PRO A 11 -1.64 36.87 -4.60
N GLN A 12 -0.78 37.86 -4.40
CA GLN A 12 0.33 37.77 -3.45
C GLN A 12 -0.28 37.80 -2.05
N PRO A 13 -0.15 36.75 -1.21
CA PRO A 13 -0.34 36.92 0.23
C PRO A 13 0.83 37.78 0.71
N SER A 14 0.57 39.06 0.98
CA SER A 14 1.57 40.05 1.35
C SER A 14 2.17 39.83 2.74
N THR A 15 1.64 38.87 3.51
CA THR A 15 2.27 38.41 4.74
C THR A 15 2.13 36.89 4.91
N PRO A 16 3.22 36.16 5.25
CA PRO A 16 3.14 34.73 5.58
C PRO A 16 2.33 34.43 6.87
N ILE A 17 1.92 35.48 7.59
CA ILE A 17 1.27 35.44 8.89
C ILE A 17 -0.22 35.06 8.77
N GLU A 18 -0.90 35.46 7.69
CA GLU A 18 -2.30 35.09 7.47
C GLU A 18 -2.47 33.59 7.17
N LEU A 19 -1.48 32.99 6.50
CA LEU A 19 -1.41 31.55 6.24
C LEU A 19 -1.17 30.73 7.52
N THR A 20 -0.35 31.23 8.45
CA THR A 20 -0.18 30.57 9.75
C THR A 20 -1.45 30.66 10.59
N ILE A 21 -2.14 31.80 10.62
CA ILE A 21 -3.39 31.95 11.41
C ILE A 21 -4.46 30.94 10.95
N GLY A 22 -4.59 30.70 9.63
CA GLY A 22 -5.52 29.71 9.08
C GLY A 22 -5.22 28.25 9.50
N VAL A 23 -3.94 27.90 9.66
CA VAL A 23 -3.51 26.55 10.09
C VAL A 23 -3.78 26.32 11.59
N TRP A 24 -3.61 27.35 12.43
CA TRP A 24 -3.81 27.23 13.88
C TRP A 24 -5.30 27.17 14.30
N LEU A 25 -6.21 27.70 13.49
CA LEU A 25 -7.65 27.75 13.80
C LEU A 25 -8.41 26.45 13.54
N SER A 26 -7.86 25.51 12.78
CA SER A 26 -8.53 24.27 12.38
C SER A 26 -7.94 23.02 13.03
N VAL A 27 -7.34 23.11 14.22
CA VAL A 27 -6.93 21.89 14.94
C VAL A 27 -8.18 21.20 15.50
N ALA A 28 -8.68 20.23 14.75
CA ALA A 28 -9.86 19.48 15.13
C ALA A 28 -9.45 18.30 16.02
N VAL A 29 -10.36 17.87 16.90
CA VAL A 29 -10.16 16.66 17.74
C VAL A 29 -9.89 15.43 16.87
N SER A 30 -10.37 15.43 15.62
CA SER A 30 -10.10 14.41 14.61
C SER A 30 -8.62 14.27 14.26
N ASP A 31 -7.83 15.34 14.25
CA ASP A 31 -6.39 15.27 13.97
C ASP A 31 -5.65 14.54 15.10
N VAL A 32 -6.05 14.79 16.34
CA VAL A 32 -5.52 14.09 17.52
C VAL A 32 -5.85 12.60 17.46
N VAL A 33 -7.09 12.25 17.11
CA VAL A 33 -7.51 10.86 16.94
C VAL A 33 -6.74 10.17 15.81
N LEU A 34 -6.56 10.84 14.67
CA LEU A 34 -5.81 10.30 13.53
C LEU A 34 -4.35 10.00 13.89
N VAL A 35 -3.68 10.95 14.55
CA VAL A 35 -2.29 10.77 15.02
C VAL A 35 -2.20 9.62 16.03
N TYR A 36 -3.18 9.49 16.92
CA TYR A 36 -3.23 8.39 17.89
C TYR A 36 -3.39 7.03 17.20
N VAL A 37 -4.28 6.92 16.20
CA VAL A 37 -4.50 5.68 15.44
C VAL A 37 -3.27 5.30 14.62
N ILE A 38 -2.66 6.25 13.90
CA ILE A 38 -1.44 6.00 13.11
C ILE A 38 -0.25 5.65 14.01
N GLY A 39 -0.13 6.30 15.16
CA GLY A 39 0.88 6.00 16.17
C GLY A 39 0.73 4.58 16.73
N LEU A 40 -0.50 4.19 17.10
CA LEU A 40 -0.80 2.85 17.60
C LEU A 40 -0.55 1.77 16.53
N LEU A 41 -0.98 2.05 15.29
CA LEU A 41 -0.73 1.18 14.15
C LEU A 41 0.79 0.98 13.96
N SER A 42 1.55 2.07 13.89
CA SER A 42 3.01 2.03 13.74
C SER A 42 3.71 1.28 14.87
N PHE A 43 3.21 1.40 16.12
CA PHE A 43 3.71 0.63 17.26
C PHE A 43 3.44 -0.87 17.10
N LEU A 44 2.24 -1.27 16.66
CA LEU A 44 1.91 -2.66 16.36
C LEU A 44 2.83 -3.24 15.28
N LEU A 45 3.06 -2.49 14.20
CA LEU A 45 3.93 -2.95 13.11
C LEU A 45 5.36 -3.22 13.59
N ARG A 46 5.93 -2.33 14.40
CA ARG A 46 7.25 -2.53 15.02
C ARG A 46 7.27 -3.76 15.93
N ARG A 47 6.20 -3.98 16.70
CA ARG A 47 6.07 -5.16 17.58
C ARG A 47 6.00 -6.47 16.80
N THR A 48 5.41 -6.46 15.61
CA THR A 48 5.35 -7.65 14.73
C THR A 48 6.64 -7.93 13.95
N GLY A 49 7.65 -7.04 14.04
CA GLY A 49 8.92 -7.19 13.33
C GLY A 49 8.78 -7.19 11.80
N VAL A 50 7.62 -6.77 11.29
CA VAL A 50 7.35 -6.68 9.86
C VAL A 50 8.03 -5.40 9.36
N PRO A 51 8.94 -5.48 8.36
CA PRO A 51 9.60 -4.29 7.82
C PRO A 51 8.57 -3.30 7.24
N LEU A 52 8.97 -2.08 6.90
CA LEU A 52 8.07 -1.16 6.15
C LEU A 52 7.74 -1.68 4.74
N ALA A 53 8.63 -2.51 4.18
CA ALA A 53 8.50 -3.06 2.83
C ALA A 53 7.18 -3.83 2.57
N PRO A 54 6.72 -4.78 3.40
CA PRO A 54 5.48 -5.53 3.19
C PRO A 54 4.23 -4.66 3.31
N VAL A 55 4.29 -3.58 4.10
CA VAL A 55 3.19 -2.60 4.22
C VAL A 55 3.01 -1.86 2.91
N LEU A 56 4.11 -1.34 2.37
CA LEU A 56 4.13 -0.61 1.11
C LEU A 56 3.64 -1.50 -0.05
N ILE A 57 4.16 -2.73 -0.09
CA ILE A 57 3.77 -3.78 -1.02
C ILE A 57 2.27 -4.06 -0.88
N GLY A 58 1.73 -4.22 0.32
CA GLY A 58 0.29 -4.39 0.54
C GLY A 58 -0.55 -3.23 0.01
N VAL A 59 -0.13 -1.98 0.25
CA VAL A 59 -0.87 -0.79 -0.22
C VAL A 59 -0.86 -0.66 -1.75
N ILE A 60 0.26 -0.98 -2.40
CA ILE A 60 0.38 -0.91 -3.87
C ILE A 60 -0.32 -2.10 -4.53
N LEU A 61 -0.13 -3.31 -3.99
CA LEU A 61 -0.76 -4.51 -4.54
C LEU A 61 -2.24 -4.58 -4.25
N GLY A 62 -2.76 -3.98 -3.18
CA GLY A 62 -4.19 -3.96 -2.88
C GLY A 62 -5.06 -3.55 -4.08
N PRO A 63 -4.92 -2.32 -4.62
CA PRO A 63 -5.68 -1.89 -5.79
C PRO A 63 -5.31 -2.66 -7.06
N LEU A 64 -4.07 -3.17 -7.16
CA LEU A 64 -3.65 -3.95 -8.33
C LEU A 64 -4.33 -5.32 -8.37
N ALA A 65 -4.38 -6.01 -7.24
CA ALA A 65 -5.01 -7.31 -7.06
C ALA A 65 -6.52 -7.21 -7.30
N GLU A 66 -7.16 -6.15 -6.79
CA GLU A 66 -8.58 -5.90 -7.03
C GLU A 66 -8.92 -5.71 -8.51
N ARG A 67 -8.06 -4.98 -9.24
CA ARG A 67 -8.22 -4.76 -10.69
C ARG A 67 -8.09 -6.06 -11.47
N GLU A 68 -7.07 -6.85 -11.19
CA GLU A 68 -6.87 -8.14 -11.87
C GLU A 68 -7.94 -9.17 -11.48
N LEU A 69 -8.40 -9.17 -10.23
CA LEU A 69 -9.50 -10.02 -9.79
C LEU A 69 -10.81 -9.68 -10.52
N ARG A 70 -11.17 -8.39 -10.60
CA ARG A 70 -12.35 -7.96 -11.36
C ARG A 70 -12.23 -8.29 -12.84
N ARG A 71 -11.04 -8.12 -13.42
CA ARG A 71 -10.78 -8.47 -14.82
C ARG A 71 -10.95 -9.97 -15.06
N ALA A 72 -10.41 -10.80 -14.17
CA ALA A 72 -10.54 -12.26 -14.25
C ALA A 72 -12.01 -12.71 -14.10
N MET A 73 -12.75 -12.13 -13.15
CA MET A 73 -14.18 -12.44 -12.98
C MET A 73 -15.04 -11.93 -14.15
N ALA A 74 -14.70 -10.79 -14.74
CA ALA A 74 -15.36 -10.29 -15.94
C ALA A 74 -15.14 -11.24 -17.15
N LEU A 75 -13.95 -11.82 -17.28
CA LEU A 75 -13.65 -12.83 -18.30
C LEU A 75 -14.39 -14.15 -18.03
N GLY A 76 -14.54 -14.54 -16.77
CA GLY A 76 -15.25 -15.75 -16.35
C GLY A 76 -16.77 -15.59 -16.25
N GLN A 77 -17.35 -14.52 -16.76
CA GLN A 77 -18.79 -14.21 -16.68
C GLN A 77 -19.39 -14.28 -15.26
N GLY A 78 -18.58 -14.03 -14.24
CA GLY A 78 -18.99 -14.11 -12.83
C GLY A 78 -18.86 -15.50 -12.19
N ASP A 79 -18.43 -16.54 -12.91
CA ASP A 79 -18.16 -17.85 -12.33
C ASP A 79 -16.76 -17.90 -11.68
N PRO A 80 -16.66 -18.11 -10.35
CA PRO A 80 -15.36 -18.16 -9.65
C PRO A 80 -14.57 -19.43 -10.00
N ALA A 81 -15.21 -20.44 -10.60
CA ALA A 81 -14.57 -21.65 -11.07
C ALA A 81 -13.46 -21.35 -12.10
N VAL A 82 -13.56 -20.27 -12.88
CA VAL A 82 -12.58 -19.89 -13.90
C VAL A 82 -11.19 -19.59 -13.32
N LEU A 83 -11.10 -19.21 -12.04
CA LEU A 83 -9.82 -19.02 -11.34
C LEU A 83 -9.06 -20.34 -11.10
N LEU A 84 -9.78 -21.46 -11.04
CA LEU A 84 -9.23 -22.80 -10.77
C LEU A 84 -9.26 -23.71 -12.01
N ASP A 85 -10.19 -23.47 -12.94
CA ASP A 85 -10.43 -24.32 -14.11
C ASP A 85 -9.55 -23.93 -15.32
N SER A 86 -8.97 -22.73 -15.32
CA SER A 86 -8.01 -22.35 -16.35
C SER A 86 -6.77 -23.25 -16.28
N ALA A 87 -6.50 -23.99 -17.37
CA ALA A 87 -5.35 -24.89 -17.49
C ALA A 87 -4.01 -24.21 -17.10
N ILE A 88 -3.90 -22.90 -17.41
CA ILE A 88 -2.75 -22.07 -17.05
C ILE A 88 -2.68 -21.87 -15.53
N ALA A 89 -3.80 -21.60 -14.86
CA ALA A 89 -3.85 -21.44 -13.41
C ALA A 89 -3.46 -22.73 -12.69
N VAL A 90 -3.97 -23.89 -13.14
CA VAL A 90 -3.63 -25.20 -12.57
C VAL A 90 -2.13 -25.47 -12.65
N THR A 91 -1.51 -25.24 -13.82
CA THR A 91 -0.06 -25.42 -13.97
C THR A 91 0.74 -24.46 -13.09
N LEU A 92 0.31 -23.20 -12.97
CA LEU A 92 0.95 -22.23 -12.09
C LEU A 92 0.88 -22.67 -10.62
N TYR A 93 -0.28 -23.08 -10.13
CA TYR A 93 -0.45 -23.55 -8.76
C TYR A 93 0.37 -24.81 -8.48
N ALA A 94 0.44 -25.74 -9.44
CA ALA A 94 1.22 -26.97 -9.32
C ALA A 94 2.73 -26.70 -9.16
N VAL A 95 3.28 -25.66 -9.78
CA VAL A 95 4.70 -25.27 -9.64
C VAL A 95 4.92 -24.36 -8.43
N LEU A 96 3.99 -23.44 -8.16
CA LEU A 96 4.10 -22.48 -7.06
C LEU A 96 4.02 -23.16 -5.70
N ALA A 97 3.10 -24.12 -5.51
CA ALA A 97 2.91 -24.82 -4.26
C ALA A 97 4.21 -25.49 -3.73
N PRO A 98 4.92 -26.35 -4.48
CA PRO A 98 6.17 -26.95 -4.02
C PRO A 98 7.29 -25.91 -3.82
N ALA A 99 7.35 -24.87 -4.66
CA ALA A 99 8.36 -23.81 -4.50
C ALA A 99 8.19 -23.05 -3.17
N VAL A 100 6.95 -22.68 -2.82
CA VAL A 100 6.66 -22.03 -1.54
C VAL A 100 6.94 -22.95 -0.36
N ILE A 101 6.55 -24.23 -0.45
CA ILE A 101 6.82 -25.23 0.59
C ILE A 101 8.34 -25.37 0.81
N ALA A 102 9.11 -25.50 -0.28
CA ALA A 102 10.57 -25.62 -0.21
C ALA A 102 11.20 -24.41 0.49
N VAL A 103 10.82 -23.18 0.11
CA VAL A 103 11.33 -21.94 0.73
C VAL A 103 10.97 -21.86 2.22
N LEU A 104 9.75 -22.24 2.60
CA LEU A 104 9.31 -22.24 4.00
C LEU A 104 10.10 -23.26 4.83
N VAL A 105 10.34 -24.46 4.30
CA VAL A 105 11.13 -25.51 4.99
C VAL A 105 12.59 -25.06 5.17
N VAL A 106 13.22 -24.49 4.14
CA VAL A 106 14.59 -23.97 4.20
C VAL A 106 14.70 -22.81 5.19
N ARG A 107 13.78 -21.84 5.14
CA ARG A 107 13.74 -20.72 6.09
C ARG A 107 13.54 -21.17 7.54
N ARG A 108 12.69 -22.17 7.78
CA ARG A 108 12.50 -22.75 9.12
C ARG A 108 13.73 -23.49 9.62
N ARG A 109 14.47 -24.17 8.75
CA ARG A 109 15.74 -24.82 9.10
C ARG A 109 16.86 -23.81 9.38
N SER A 110 16.97 -22.75 8.57
CA SER A 110 18.01 -21.72 8.75
C SER A 110 17.86 -20.90 10.04
N ARG A 111 16.64 -20.77 10.57
CA ARG A 111 16.43 -20.13 11.89
C ARG A 111 16.92 -20.98 13.07
N ARG A 112 17.25 -22.26 12.86
CA ARG A 112 17.83 -23.13 13.90
C ARG A 112 19.36 -23.11 13.95
N THR A 113 20.02 -22.59 12.91
CA THR A 113 21.49 -22.51 12.80
C THR A 113 22.03 -21.10 12.97
N ALA A 114 21.23 -20.13 13.41
CA ALA A 114 21.74 -18.85 13.91
C ALA A 114 22.53 -19.13 15.20
N VAL A 115 23.85 -19.29 15.01
CA VAL A 115 24.86 -19.53 16.03
C VAL A 115 24.73 -18.48 17.14
N PRO A 116 24.67 -18.88 18.43
CA PRO A 116 24.79 -17.97 19.55
C PRO A 116 26.18 -17.33 19.55
N ALA A 117 26.23 -16.00 19.53
CA ALA A 117 27.40 -15.22 19.89
C ALA A 117 26.99 -14.23 20.98
#